data_AF-A0A7V9H9L4-F1
#
_entry.id   AF-A0A7V9H9L4-F1
#
_cell.length_a   1.000
_cell.length_b   1.000
_cell.length_c   1.000
_cell.angle_alpha   90.00
_cell.angle_beta   90.00
_cell.angle_gamma   90.00
#
_symmetry.space_group_name_H-M   'P 1'
#
loop_
_entity.id
_entity.type
_entity.pdbx_description
1 polymer ?
#
loop_
_entity_poly.entity_id
_entity_poly.type
_entity_poly.pdbx_seq_one_letter_code
_entity_poly.pdbx_strand_id
1 'polypeptide(L)'
;MARNDPTDTGGLFIGRRPGTGPLKYRQLPEPDERRMRVDGVLANLVLALEIVLCLSLWGPQPVAWLWVGSQVDYVTGSVMAGIVIAFAGLLASLMVTLAIATRLDGAWRILRRAAGHGQQEGALGRIFAVTAVIAGAAFTFWFLVIEGPGPSVAPMR
;
A
#
# COMPACT_ATOMS: atom_id res chain seq x y z
N MET A 1 -18.76 45.79 0.18
CA MET A 1 -18.57 44.53 -0.57
C MET A 1 -19.21 43.41 0.22
N ALA A 2 -20.31 42.85 -0.27
CA ALA A 2 -21.05 41.77 0.41
C ALA A 2 -20.26 40.45 0.30
N ARG A 3 -19.93 39.86 1.44
CA ARG A 3 -19.27 38.56 1.57
C ARG A 3 -20.34 37.48 1.44
N ASN A 4 -20.44 36.86 0.28
CA ASN A 4 -21.35 35.73 0.05
C ASN A 4 -20.73 34.46 0.65
N ASP A 5 -20.84 34.31 1.97
CA ASP A 5 -20.64 33.04 2.64
C ASP A 5 -21.95 32.22 2.52
N PRO A 6 -21.95 31.04 1.90
CA PRO A 6 -23.17 30.24 1.67
C PRO A 6 -23.86 29.79 2.97
N THR A 7 -23.23 29.99 4.13
CA THR A 7 -23.84 29.77 5.44
C THR A 7 -24.62 30.97 5.99
N ASP A 8 -24.33 32.20 5.51
CA ASP A 8 -24.94 33.45 6.01
C ASP A 8 -26.26 33.80 5.30
N THR A 9 -26.45 33.36 4.05
CA THR A 9 -27.74 33.45 3.33
C THR A 9 -28.73 32.33 3.67
N GLY A 10 -28.43 31.51 4.68
CA GLY A 10 -29.26 30.37 5.12
C GLY A 10 -30.55 30.75 5.85
N GLY A 11 -30.87 32.04 6.01
CA GLY A 11 -32.02 32.49 6.80
C GLY A 11 -33.31 32.78 6.02
N LEU A 12 -33.27 33.02 4.71
CA LEU A 12 -34.42 33.58 4.00
C LEU A 12 -35.38 32.54 3.40
N PHE A 13 -34.95 31.29 3.23
CA PHE A 13 -35.79 30.22 2.64
C PHE A 13 -35.75 28.87 3.37
N ILE A 14 -35.11 28.76 4.55
CA ILE A 14 -35.21 27.53 5.37
C ILE A 14 -36.48 27.59 6.23
N GLY A 15 -37.62 27.68 5.54
CA GLY A 15 -38.92 27.41 6.12
C GLY A 15 -39.05 25.91 6.38
N ARG A 16 -39.06 25.52 7.67
CA ARG A 16 -39.75 24.33 8.23
C ARG A 16 -39.70 23.03 7.42
N ARG A 17 -38.61 22.68 6.73
CA ARG A 17 -38.40 21.29 6.30
C ARG A 17 -37.96 20.48 7.52
N PRO A 18 -38.72 19.44 7.93
CA PRO A 18 -38.26 18.53 8.96
C PRO A 18 -36.92 17.94 8.49
N GLY A 19 -35.83 18.20 9.23
CA GLY A 19 -34.48 17.70 8.91
C GLY A 19 -33.46 18.73 8.40
N THR A 20 -33.80 20.01 8.21
CA THR A 20 -32.85 21.06 7.77
C THR A 20 -32.39 21.99 8.89
N GLY A 21 -32.40 21.53 10.14
CA GLY A 21 -31.81 22.28 11.25
C GLY A 21 -30.32 22.56 10.99
N PRO A 22 -29.76 23.68 11.49
CA PRO A 22 -28.36 23.99 11.29
C PRO A 22 -27.51 22.82 11.77
N LEU A 23 -26.74 22.23 10.84
CA LEU A 23 -25.82 21.15 11.15
C LEU A 23 -24.79 21.69 12.14
N LYS A 24 -24.95 21.33 13.43
CA LYS A 24 -23.91 21.53 14.43
C LYS A 24 -22.75 20.60 14.08
N TYR A 25 -21.85 21.08 13.24
CA TYR A 25 -20.54 20.45 13.08
C TYR A 25 -19.86 20.45 14.44
N ARG A 26 -19.42 19.27 14.89
CA ARG A 26 -18.62 19.14 16.10
C ARG A 26 -17.41 20.05 15.93
N GLN A 27 -17.23 21.02 16.85
CA GLN A 27 -16.03 21.85 16.88
C GLN A 27 -14.82 20.93 16.87
N LEU A 28 -13.93 21.11 15.88
CA LEU A 28 -12.68 20.36 15.86
C LEU A 28 -11.93 20.67 17.17
N PRO A 29 -11.38 19.66 17.86
CA PRO A 29 -10.50 19.90 19.01
C PRO A 29 -9.41 20.89 18.62
N GLU A 30 -9.03 21.79 19.53
CA GLU A 30 -7.88 22.67 19.31
C GLU A 30 -6.65 21.84 18.94
N PRO A 31 -5.92 22.20 17.87
CA PRO A 31 -4.75 21.46 17.43
C PRO A 31 -3.64 21.56 18.49
N ASP A 32 -3.47 20.49 19.26
CA ASP A 32 -2.34 20.32 20.18
C ASP A 32 -1.09 19.95 19.37
N GLU A 33 -0.10 20.85 19.33
CA GLU A 33 1.16 20.66 18.61
C GLU A 33 1.86 19.34 18.96
N ARG A 34 1.70 18.86 20.21
CA ARG A 34 2.31 17.63 20.68
C ARG A 34 1.64 16.40 20.06
N ARG A 35 0.30 16.43 19.89
CA ARG A 35 -0.46 15.38 19.21
C ARG A 35 -0.14 15.34 17.72
N MET A 36 -0.03 16.50 17.06
CA MET A 36 0.33 16.58 15.65
C MET A 36 1.71 15.99 15.36
N ARG A 37 2.69 16.17 16.26
CA ARG A 37 4.03 15.54 16.12
C ARG A 37 3.96 14.02 16.28
N VAL A 38 3.21 13.52 17.25
CA VAL A 38 3.03 12.06 17.46
C VAL A 38 2.34 11.42 16.26
N ASP A 39 1.29 12.05 15.73
CA ASP A 39 0.57 11.57 14.54
C ASP A 39 1.47 11.58 13.29
N GLY A 40 2.37 12.56 13.18
CA GLY A 40 3.39 12.61 12.12
C GLY A 40 4.40 11.45 12.21
N VAL A 41 4.90 11.13 13.41
CA VAL A 41 5.82 9.99 13.60
C VAL A 41 5.11 8.66 13.30
N LEU A 42 3.88 8.50 13.78
CA LEU A 42 3.08 7.31 13.50
C LEU A 42 2.79 7.15 12.00
N ALA A 43 2.47 8.23 11.29
CA ALA A 43 2.31 8.21 9.84
C ALA A 43 3.59 7.74 9.12
N ASN A 44 4.77 8.21 9.55
CA ASN A 44 6.03 7.76 8.96
C ASN A 44 6.33 6.28 9.24
N LEU A 45 6.00 5.78 10.44
CA LEU A 45 6.15 4.36 10.78
C LEU A 45 5.25 3.47 9.93
N VAL A 46 3.99 3.87 9.74
CA VAL A 46 3.05 3.13 8.87
C VAL A 46 3.55 3.11 7.43
N LEU A 47 4.07 4.23 6.93
CA LEU A 47 4.65 4.30 5.59
C LEU A 47 5.87 3.39 5.45
N ALA A 48 6.76 3.37 6.45
CA ALA A 48 7.92 2.49 6.45
C ALA A 48 7.50 1.00 6.44
N LEU A 49 6.48 0.65 7.23
CA LEU A 49 5.93 -0.71 7.24
C LEU A 49 5.35 -1.11 5.88
N GLU A 50 4.64 -0.20 5.22
CA GLU A 50 4.09 -0.42 3.87
C GLU A 50 5.21 -0.67 2.84
N ILE A 51 6.29 0.10 2.89
CA ILE A 51 7.47 -0.11 2.03
C ILE A 51 8.07 -1.50 2.29
N VAL A 52 8.24 -1.90 3.56
CA VAL A 52 8.79 -3.21 3.91
C VAL A 52 7.90 -4.34 3.39
N LEU A 53 6.59 -4.22 3.51
CA LEU A 53 5.63 -5.19 2.96
C LEU A 53 5.68 -5.26 1.43
N CYS A 54 5.81 -4.13 0.76
CA CYS A 54 5.98 -4.12 -0.69
C CYS A 54 7.29 -4.78 -1.12
N LEU A 55 8.40 -4.53 -0.41
CA LEU A 55 9.69 -5.14 -0.70
C LEU A 55 9.71 -6.64 -0.42
N SER A 56 8.98 -7.12 0.59
CA SER A 56 8.93 -8.55 0.90
C SER A 56 8.30 -9.38 -0.21
N LEU A 57 7.39 -8.80 -1.00
CA LEU A 57 6.72 -9.48 -2.12
C LEU A 57 7.68 -9.88 -3.23
N TRP A 58 8.79 -9.16 -3.41
CA TRP A 58 9.70 -9.37 -4.54
C TRP A 58 10.76 -10.44 -4.31
N GLY A 59 11.20 -10.63 -3.06
CA GLY A 59 12.32 -11.53 -2.75
C GLY A 59 12.04 -12.43 -1.56
N PRO A 60 11.88 -11.86 -0.35
CA PRO A 60 11.69 -12.66 0.86
C PRO A 60 10.53 -13.66 0.79
N GLN A 61 9.35 -13.25 0.30
CA GLN A 61 8.19 -14.13 0.19
C GLN A 61 8.40 -15.28 -0.82
N PRO A 62 8.80 -15.02 -2.08
CA PRO A 62 9.13 -16.09 -3.02
C PRO A 62 10.17 -17.06 -2.49
N VAL A 63 11.28 -16.55 -1.93
CA VAL A 63 12.37 -17.39 -1.41
C VAL A 63 11.90 -18.25 -0.25
N ALA A 64 11.10 -17.71 0.67
CA ALA A 64 10.54 -18.46 1.78
C ALA A 64 9.66 -19.62 1.30
N TRP A 65 8.79 -19.39 0.31
CA TRP A 65 7.91 -20.44 -0.21
C TRP A 65 8.64 -21.48 -1.07
N LEU A 66 9.69 -21.08 -1.81
CA LEU A 66 10.57 -22.03 -2.49
C LEU A 66 11.29 -22.93 -1.48
N TRP A 67 11.77 -22.37 -0.36
CA TRP A 67 12.35 -23.16 0.71
C TRP A 67 11.33 -24.11 1.34
N VAL A 68 10.11 -23.65 1.66
CA VAL A 68 9.04 -24.53 2.16
C VAL A 68 8.71 -25.65 1.17
N GLY A 69 8.59 -25.33 -0.13
CA GLY A 69 8.36 -26.32 -1.18
C GLY A 69 9.47 -27.37 -1.24
N SER A 70 10.73 -26.96 -1.08
CA SER A 70 11.88 -27.89 -1.01
C SER A 70 11.81 -28.83 0.19
N GLN A 71 11.33 -28.36 1.34
CA GLN A 71 11.15 -29.20 2.54
C GLN A 71 10.02 -30.21 2.35
N VAL A 72 8.95 -29.83 1.66
CA VAL A 72 7.85 -30.75 1.33
C VAL A 72 8.35 -31.86 0.42
N ASP A 73 9.10 -31.52 -0.63
CA ASP A 73 9.70 -32.51 -1.52
C ASP A 73 10.62 -33.46 -0.74
N TYR A 74 11.48 -32.91 0.13
CA TYR A 74 12.38 -33.70 0.97
C TYR A 74 11.65 -34.73 1.86
N VAL A 75 10.50 -34.37 2.42
CA VAL A 75 9.75 -35.25 3.33
C VAL A 75 8.80 -36.21 2.60
N THR A 76 8.22 -35.79 1.48
CA THR A 76 7.18 -36.57 0.77
C THR A 76 7.71 -37.35 -0.44
N GLY A 77 8.90 -36.99 -0.94
CA GLY A 77 9.46 -37.50 -2.18
C GLY A 77 8.69 -37.06 -3.43
N SER A 78 7.85 -36.02 -3.32
CA SER A 78 6.99 -35.55 -4.41
C SER A 78 7.22 -34.07 -4.71
N VAL A 79 7.92 -33.83 -5.82
CA VAL A 79 8.16 -32.49 -6.37
C VAL A 79 6.84 -31.75 -6.62
N MET A 80 5.82 -32.46 -7.14
CA MET A 80 4.54 -31.82 -7.45
C MET A 80 3.81 -31.35 -6.20
N ALA A 81 3.89 -32.09 -5.09
CA ALA A 81 3.36 -31.64 -3.81
C ALA A 81 4.10 -30.39 -3.30
N GLY A 82 5.43 -30.36 -3.43
CA GLY A 82 6.25 -29.18 -3.08
C GLY A 82 5.88 -27.94 -3.88
N ILE A 83 5.71 -28.08 -5.20
CA ILE A 83 5.30 -26.99 -6.09
C ILE A 83 3.92 -26.47 -5.72
N VAL A 84 2.93 -27.36 -5.53
CA VAL A 84 1.56 -26.97 -5.18
C VAL A 84 1.53 -26.20 -3.86
N ILE A 85 2.27 -26.65 -2.85
CA ILE A 85 2.34 -25.97 -1.54
C ILE A 85 3.04 -24.62 -1.66
N ALA A 86 4.16 -24.54 -2.39
CA ALA A 86 4.86 -23.28 -2.61
C ALA A 86 3.97 -22.24 -3.33
N PHE A 87 3.26 -22.64 -4.38
CA PHE A 87 2.33 -21.77 -5.11
C PHE A 87 1.13 -21.35 -4.25
N ALA A 88 0.50 -22.30 -3.56
CA ALA A 88 -0.63 -22.01 -2.69
C ALA A 88 -0.24 -21.06 -1.55
N GLY A 89 0.92 -21.28 -0.95
CA GLY A 89 1.50 -20.40 0.06
C GLY A 89 1.82 -19.02 -0.47
N LEU A 90 2.42 -18.93 -1.65
CA LEU A 90 2.74 -17.66 -2.30
C LEU A 90 1.46 -16.85 -2.54
N LEU A 91 0.43 -17.46 -3.13
CA LEU A 91 -0.88 -16.82 -3.35
C LEU A 91 -1.54 -16.38 -2.04
N ALA A 92 -1.57 -17.25 -1.03
CA ALA A 92 -2.14 -16.92 0.27
C ALA A 92 -1.39 -15.74 0.91
N SER A 93 -0.06 -15.75 0.88
CA SER A 93 0.77 -14.68 1.43
C SER A 93 0.58 -13.36 0.66
N LEU A 94 0.44 -13.40 -0.66
CA LEU A 94 0.13 -12.23 -1.48
C LEU A 94 -1.22 -11.60 -1.07
N MET A 95 -2.27 -12.42 -0.93
CA MET A 95 -3.59 -11.96 -0.50
C MET A 95 -3.55 -11.34 0.89
N VAL A 96 -2.83 -11.96 1.84
CA VAL A 96 -2.66 -11.45 3.19
C VAL A 96 -1.89 -10.12 3.18
N THR A 97 -0.77 -10.04 2.47
CA THR A 97 0.03 -8.80 2.36
C THR A 97 -0.81 -7.67 1.76
N LEU A 98 -1.60 -7.93 0.71
CA LEU A 98 -2.47 -6.91 0.11
C LEU A 98 -3.58 -6.45 1.08
N ALA A 99 -4.19 -7.39 1.80
CA ALA A 99 -5.21 -7.07 2.80
C ALA A 99 -4.63 -6.24 3.97
N ILE A 100 -3.38 -6.49 4.38
CA ILE A 100 -2.69 -5.70 5.39
C ILE A 100 -2.34 -4.31 4.83
N ALA A 101 -1.74 -4.25 3.65
CA ALA A 101 -1.32 -3.00 3.03
C ALA A 101 -2.51 -2.04 2.82
N THR A 102 -3.65 -2.53 2.33
CA THR A 102 -4.86 -1.72 2.14
C THR A 102 -5.41 -1.17 3.46
N ARG A 103 -5.32 -1.92 4.56
CA ARG A 103 -5.70 -1.41 5.89
C ARG A 103 -4.72 -0.37 6.41
N LEU A 104 -3.42 -0.56 6.19
CA LEU A 104 -2.38 0.38 6.58
C LEU A 104 -2.48 1.70 5.81
N ASP A 105 -2.70 1.68 4.49
CA ASP A 105 -2.91 2.89 3.68
C ASP A 105 -4.13 3.69 4.18
N GLY A 106 -5.21 3.00 4.55
CA GLY A 106 -6.37 3.61 5.18
C GLY A 106 -6.03 4.30 6.52
N ALA A 107 -5.27 3.63 7.39
CA ALA A 107 -4.83 4.19 8.67
C ALA A 107 -3.87 5.37 8.49
N TRP A 108 -2.91 5.25 7.57
CA TRP A 108 -1.97 6.32 7.21
C TRP A 108 -2.69 7.57 6.74
N ARG A 109 -3.73 7.42 5.91
CA ARG A 109 -4.55 8.54 5.43
C ARG A 109 -5.22 9.29 6.58
N ILE A 110 -5.70 8.58 7.61
CA ILE A 110 -6.34 9.20 8.79
C ILE A 110 -5.30 9.95 9.62
N LEU A 111 -4.17 9.31 9.93
CA LEU A 111 -3.06 9.90 10.69
C LEU A 111 -2.51 11.16 10.02
N ARG A 112 -2.33 11.12 8.70
CA ARG A 112 -1.78 12.25 7.95
C ARG A 112 -2.76 13.44 7.84
N ARG A 113 -4.06 13.16 7.77
CA ARG A 113 -5.10 14.21 7.89
C ARG A 113 -5.13 14.81 9.29
N ALA A 114 -4.97 14.01 10.34
CA ALA A 114 -4.88 14.50 11.71
C ALA A 114 -3.63 15.39 11.92
N ALA A 115 -2.53 15.08 11.23
CA ALA A 115 -1.33 15.89 11.18
C ALA A 115 -1.43 17.14 10.25
N GLY A 116 -2.63 17.51 9.80
CA GLY A 116 -2.88 18.74 9.04
C GLY A 116 -2.56 18.70 7.54
N HIS A 117 -2.24 17.52 6.97
CA HIS A 117 -1.94 17.39 5.55
C HIS A 117 -3.16 16.90 4.76
N GLY A 118 -3.66 17.72 3.84
CA GLY A 118 -4.82 17.42 2.99
C GLY A 118 -4.51 16.47 1.83
N GLN A 119 -4.12 15.22 2.10
CA GLN A 119 -3.88 14.21 1.06
C GLN A 119 -5.18 13.44 0.73
N GLN A 120 -5.63 13.52 -0.53
CA GLN A 120 -6.86 12.83 -0.98
C GLN A 120 -6.61 11.41 -1.52
N GLU A 121 -5.43 11.14 -2.06
CA GLU A 121 -5.05 9.85 -2.64
C GLU A 121 -4.15 9.02 -1.71
N GLY A 122 -4.33 7.69 -1.72
CA GLY A 122 -3.48 6.74 -1.01
C GLY A 122 -2.11 6.59 -1.67
N ALA A 123 -1.08 6.30 -0.87
CA ALA A 123 0.29 6.17 -1.37
C ALA A 123 0.58 4.78 -1.92
N LEU A 124 -0.19 3.77 -1.51
CA LEU A 124 0.00 2.35 -1.83
C LEU A 124 0.20 2.09 -3.32
N GLY A 125 -0.73 2.56 -4.15
CA GLY A 125 -0.66 2.33 -5.59
C GLY A 125 0.60 2.91 -6.24
N ARG A 126 1.06 4.06 -5.72
CA ARG A 126 2.27 4.73 -6.22
C ARG A 126 3.54 4.03 -5.74
N ILE A 127 3.59 3.61 -4.47
CA ILE A 127 4.70 2.85 -3.90
C ILE A 127 4.83 1.50 -4.62
N PHE A 128 3.72 0.78 -4.80
CA PHE A 128 3.71 -0.47 -5.53
C PHE A 128 4.15 -0.29 -6.99
N ALA A 129 3.64 0.72 -7.70
CA ALA A 129 4.04 0.98 -9.08
C ALA A 129 5.54 1.33 -9.19
N VAL A 130 6.05 2.21 -8.31
CA VAL A 130 7.47 2.59 -8.33
C VAL A 130 8.36 1.39 -8.00
N THR A 131 8.02 0.60 -6.98
CA THR A 131 8.78 -0.60 -6.63
C THR A 131 8.75 -1.64 -7.75
N ALA A 132 7.61 -1.81 -8.44
CA ALA A 132 7.50 -2.71 -9.59
C ALA A 132 8.33 -2.24 -10.78
N VAL A 133 8.36 -0.94 -11.07
CA VAL A 133 9.21 -0.37 -12.12
C VAL A 133 10.69 -0.58 -11.77
N ILE A 134 11.09 -0.30 -10.53
CA ILE A 134 12.48 -0.49 -10.07
C ILE A 134 12.87 -1.98 -10.16
N ALA A 135 12.03 -2.88 -9.65
CA ALA A 135 12.29 -4.31 -9.70
C ALA A 135 12.34 -4.84 -11.13
N GLY A 136 11.42 -4.42 -12.00
CA GLY A 136 11.42 -4.76 -13.42
C GLY A 136 12.65 -4.24 -14.16
N ALA A 137 13.09 -3.03 -13.87
CA ALA A 137 14.31 -2.45 -14.43
C ALA A 137 15.56 -3.19 -13.93
N ALA A 138 15.66 -3.47 -12.64
CA ALA A 138 16.76 -4.24 -12.06
C ALA A 138 16.82 -5.66 -12.63
N PHE A 139 15.67 -6.33 -12.77
CA PHE A 139 15.57 -7.64 -13.40
C PHE A 139 16.00 -7.59 -14.87
N THR A 140 15.55 -6.59 -15.62
CA THR A 140 15.92 -6.43 -17.04
C THR A 140 17.40 -6.15 -17.19
N PHE A 141 17.99 -5.31 -16.33
CA PHE A 141 19.42 -5.08 -16.30
C PHE A 141 20.19 -6.36 -16.00
N TRP A 142 19.81 -7.08 -14.94
CA TRP A 142 20.45 -8.33 -14.58
C TRP A 142 20.34 -9.38 -15.70
N PHE A 143 19.16 -9.55 -16.29
CA PHE A 143 18.91 -10.49 -17.37
C PHE A 143 19.71 -10.16 -18.64
N LEU A 144 19.76 -8.89 -19.05
CA LEU A 144 20.45 -8.49 -20.28
C LEU A 144 21.97 -8.36 -20.13
N VAL A 145 22.45 -7.96 -18.95
CA VAL A 145 23.87 -7.62 -18.73
C VAL A 145 24.63 -8.73 -18.03
N ILE A 146 24.03 -9.41 -17.05
CA ILE A 146 24.71 -10.39 -16.19
C ILE A 146 24.47 -11.81 -16.69
N GLU A 147 23.22 -12.21 -16.91
CA GLU A 147 22.92 -13.54 -17.43
C GLU A 147 23.10 -13.60 -18.95
N GLY A 148 22.76 -12.49 -19.62
CA GLY A 148 22.79 -12.35 -21.07
C GLY A 148 21.68 -13.16 -21.75
N PRO A 149 21.12 -12.71 -22.89
CA PRO A 149 20.40 -13.63 -23.75
C PRO A 149 21.39 -14.73 -24.13
N GLY A 150 21.12 -15.98 -23.70
CA GLY A 150 22.01 -17.10 -23.90
C GLY A 150 22.43 -17.29 -25.37
N PRO A 151 23.39 -18.19 -25.66
CA PRO A 151 24.05 -18.32 -26.97
C PRO A 151 23.12 -18.60 -28.18
N SER A 152 21.81 -18.68 -28.00
CA SER A 152 20.81 -18.99 -29.01
C SER A 152 20.42 -17.83 -29.94
N VAL A 153 20.93 -16.61 -29.75
CA VAL A 153 20.72 -15.46 -30.68
C VAL A 153 21.85 -15.31 -31.70
N ALA A 154 22.88 -16.17 -31.66
CA ALA A 154 23.90 -16.24 -32.70
C ALA A 154 23.74 -17.52 -33.56
N PRO A 155 23.12 -17.45 -34.75
CA PRO A 155 23.22 -18.53 -35.72
C PRO A 155 24.63 -18.54 -36.37
N MET A 156 25.26 -19.72 -36.30
CA MET A 156 26.33 -20.31 -37.13
C MET A 156 27.61 -19.52 -37.44
N ARG A 157 28.75 -20.11 -37.05
CA ARG A 157 29.74 -20.63 -38.01
C ARG A 157 30.28 -21.98 -37.53
#